data_AF-A0A4R7FQN4-F1
#
_entry.id   AF-A0A4R7FQN4-F1
#
_cell.length_a   1.000
_cell.length_b   1.000
_cell.length_c   1.000
_cell.angle_alpha   90.00
_cell.angle_beta   90.00
_cell.angle_gamma   90.00
#
_symmetry.space_group_name_H-M   'P 1'
#
loop_
_entity.id
_entity.type
_entity.pdbx_description
1 polymer ?
#
loop_
_entity_poly.entity_id
_entity_poly.type
_entity_poly.pdbx_seq_one_letter_code
_entity_poly.pdbx_strand_id
1 'polypeptide(L)'
;MSPPSGSALDAARSVPLAVVERSGFPESQHIGAAVVVAPDGSVLAAHGDRDALVYPRSALKPFQTVAALRAGVELDAPGLVIVTASHHGEPRHIAAVRAVLERVGAGEEDLRTPSAWPSSRSAAADLVRAGLGPTRIAMNCSGNHAGMIGAALALGVPVESYLDPTNRVHALAAEVVHEYTGARPQHPGTDGCGGPVWAVPLVALARGYAALFSAHPALAAAIRADPVLIDGTGTPTTRAIGTLDVVAKIGAEGVWCAVAPDGTAVAVKALDGAERATAAVGVALLAAAGAIDGEAADAFLADRSLAVLGGGAEVGRLRVLV
;
A
#
# COMPACT_ATOMS: atom_id res chain seq x y z
N MET A 1 -9.70 25.76 -18.31
CA MET A 1 -9.18 24.40 -18.03
C MET A 1 -7.69 24.52 -17.82
N SER A 2 -7.20 24.34 -16.60
CA SER A 2 -5.76 24.25 -16.35
C SER A 2 -5.22 22.97 -17.01
N PRO A 3 -4.02 22.95 -17.60
CA PRO A 3 -3.42 21.73 -18.11
C PRO A 3 -3.33 20.68 -16.97
N PRO A 4 -3.36 19.37 -17.26
CA PRO A 4 -3.09 18.36 -16.26
C PRO A 4 -1.70 18.62 -15.69
N SER A 5 -1.63 19.00 -14.41
CA SER A 5 -0.36 19.28 -13.75
C SER A 5 0.29 17.95 -13.33
N GLY A 6 1.46 17.70 -13.91
CA GLY A 6 2.41 16.64 -13.55
C GLY A 6 2.71 15.69 -14.71
N SER A 7 3.99 15.43 -14.98
CA SER A 7 4.42 14.34 -15.86
C SER A 7 4.85 13.13 -15.01
N ALA A 8 4.82 11.93 -15.60
CA ALA A 8 5.22 10.71 -14.91
C ALA A 8 6.65 10.82 -14.38
N LEU A 9 6.97 10.24 -13.21
CA LEU A 9 8.34 10.23 -12.68
C LEU A 9 9.30 9.53 -13.67
N ASP A 10 10.44 10.14 -13.95
CA ASP A 10 11.49 9.62 -14.82
C ASP A 10 12.86 9.66 -14.15
N ALA A 11 13.88 9.10 -14.82
CA ALA A 11 15.23 9.02 -14.27
C ALA A 11 15.89 10.39 -14.07
N ALA A 12 15.62 11.37 -14.94
CA ALA A 12 16.22 12.70 -14.86
C ALA A 12 15.69 13.50 -13.66
N ARG A 13 14.50 13.14 -13.17
CA ARG A 13 13.82 13.76 -12.04
C ARG A 13 13.81 12.88 -10.79
N SER A 14 14.59 11.80 -10.81
CA SER A 14 14.82 10.90 -9.69
C SER A 14 16.20 11.13 -9.08
N VAL A 15 16.34 10.85 -7.79
CA VAL A 15 17.64 10.86 -7.08
C VAL A 15 17.93 9.47 -6.51
N PRO A 16 19.19 9.11 -6.24
CA PRO A 16 19.52 7.89 -5.51
C PRO A 16 18.85 7.91 -4.12
N LEU A 17 18.01 6.90 -3.84
CA LEU A 17 17.33 6.73 -2.55
C LEU A 17 18.03 5.69 -1.69
N ALA A 18 18.50 4.60 -2.30
CA ALA A 18 19.22 3.54 -1.62
C ALA A 18 20.23 2.86 -2.56
N VAL A 19 21.25 2.26 -1.97
CA VAL A 19 22.25 1.43 -2.64
C VAL A 19 22.24 0.04 -2.03
N VAL A 20 22.43 -0.99 -2.85
CA VAL A 20 22.73 -2.33 -2.39
C VAL A 20 24.21 -2.56 -2.55
N GLU A 21 24.88 -2.78 -1.42
CA GLU A 21 26.30 -3.07 -1.39
C GLU A 21 26.51 -4.59 -1.30
N ARG A 22 27.50 -5.10 -2.04
CA ARG A 22 28.00 -6.48 -1.92
C ARG A 22 29.51 -6.44 -1.86
N SER A 23 30.08 -6.99 -0.80
CA SER A 23 31.52 -7.08 -0.57
C SER A 23 32.24 -5.74 -0.73
N GLY A 24 31.62 -4.66 -0.25
CA GLY A 24 32.14 -3.29 -0.36
C GLY A 24 31.93 -2.61 -1.73
N PHE A 25 31.26 -3.26 -2.69
CA PHE A 25 30.95 -2.71 -4.01
C PHE A 25 29.47 -2.32 -4.12
N PRO A 26 29.13 -1.13 -4.67
CA PRO A 26 27.74 -0.73 -4.91
C PRO A 26 27.16 -1.51 -6.11
N GLU A 27 26.50 -2.63 -5.84
CA GLU A 27 25.97 -3.57 -6.83
C GLU A 27 24.71 -3.05 -7.53
N SER A 28 23.82 -2.35 -6.82
CA SER A 28 22.59 -1.79 -7.39
C SER A 28 22.22 -0.47 -6.74
N GLN A 29 21.63 0.43 -7.51
CA GLN A 29 21.12 1.70 -7.01
C GLN A 29 19.62 1.81 -7.28
N HIS A 30 18.87 2.14 -6.24
CA HIS A 30 17.44 2.40 -6.30
C HIS A 30 17.26 3.92 -6.40
N ILE A 31 16.95 4.42 -7.60
CA ILE A 31 16.64 5.85 -7.82
C ILE A 31 15.14 6.08 -7.74
N GLY A 32 14.71 7.27 -7.33
CA GLY A 32 13.30 7.62 -7.29
C GLY A 32 13.03 8.98 -6.65
N ALA A 33 11.84 9.11 -6.07
CA ALA A 33 11.44 10.28 -5.31
C ALA A 33 10.83 9.90 -3.96
N ALA A 34 10.99 10.77 -2.97
CA ALA A 34 10.42 10.61 -1.63
C ALA A 34 10.04 11.98 -1.07
N VAL A 35 9.00 12.01 -0.24
CA VAL A 35 8.51 13.24 0.40
C VAL A 35 7.96 12.93 1.78
N VAL A 36 8.33 13.77 2.74
CA VAL A 36 7.80 13.75 4.11
C VAL A 36 6.98 15.02 4.33
N VAL A 37 5.80 14.87 4.91
CA VAL A 37 4.92 15.98 5.26
C VAL A 37 4.58 15.95 6.74
N ALA A 38 4.47 17.13 7.34
CA ALA A 38 3.96 17.30 8.69
C ALA A 38 2.45 17.00 8.76
N PRO A 39 1.85 16.89 9.96
CA PRO A 39 0.41 16.60 10.11
C PRO A 39 -0.51 17.61 9.41
N ASP A 40 -0.06 18.86 9.23
CA ASP A 40 -0.79 19.91 8.52
C ASP A 40 -0.61 19.87 6.98
N GLY A 41 0.17 18.93 6.47
CA GLY A 41 0.46 18.75 5.05
C GLY A 41 1.58 19.63 4.50
N SER A 42 2.25 20.44 5.34
CA SER A 42 3.48 21.15 4.96
C SER A 42 4.61 20.16 4.71
N VAL A 43 5.50 20.45 3.75
CA VAL A 43 6.58 19.53 3.38
C VAL A 43 7.76 19.74 4.32
N LEU A 44 8.18 18.68 5.01
CA LEU A 44 9.35 18.65 5.89
C LEU A 44 10.63 18.29 5.13
N ALA A 45 10.54 17.33 4.22
CA ALA A 45 11.66 16.88 3.38
C ALA A 45 11.16 16.41 2.01
N ALA A 46 11.98 16.58 0.98
CA ALA A 46 11.70 16.08 -0.37
C ALA A 46 13.00 15.71 -1.10
N HIS A 47 12.98 14.56 -1.78
CA HIS A 47 14.08 14.01 -2.55
C HIS A 47 13.54 13.63 -3.93
N GLY A 48 14.19 14.09 -5.00
CA GLY A 48 13.66 13.95 -6.36
C GLY A 48 12.40 14.82 -6.62
N ASP A 49 11.70 14.55 -7.73
CA ASP A 49 10.48 15.27 -8.10
C ASP A 49 9.25 14.73 -7.36
N ARG A 50 8.90 15.41 -6.27
CA ARG A 50 7.71 15.12 -5.44
C ARG A 50 6.38 15.44 -6.13
N ASP A 51 6.40 16.25 -7.18
CA ASP A 51 5.20 16.71 -7.89
C ASP A 51 4.89 15.82 -9.11
N ALA A 52 5.80 14.91 -9.45
CA ALA A 52 5.62 13.91 -10.49
C ALA A 52 4.40 13.01 -10.21
N LEU A 53 3.72 12.63 -11.29
CA LEU A 53 2.61 11.68 -11.23
C LEU A 53 3.16 10.27 -11.08
N VAL A 54 2.60 9.53 -10.12
CA VAL A 54 2.85 8.11 -9.90
C VAL A 54 1.52 7.38 -9.82
N TYR A 55 1.49 6.11 -10.24
CA TYR A 55 0.40 5.22 -9.86
C TYR A 55 0.69 4.68 -8.45
N PRO A 56 -0.10 5.04 -7.42
CA PRO A 56 0.13 4.50 -6.09
C PRO A 56 -0.28 3.02 -5.97
N ARG A 57 -1.08 2.53 -6.94
CA ARG A 57 -1.60 1.16 -6.95
C ARG A 57 -2.32 0.87 -5.63
N SER A 58 -1.97 -0.24 -4.96
CA SER A 58 -2.56 -0.64 -3.68
C SER A 58 -2.39 0.36 -2.52
N ALA A 59 -1.52 1.37 -2.64
CA ALA A 59 -1.46 2.46 -1.66
C ALA A 59 -2.73 3.37 -1.68
N LEU A 60 -3.62 3.22 -2.68
CA LEU A 60 -4.94 3.89 -2.66
C LEU A 60 -6.00 3.13 -1.85
N LYS A 61 -5.73 1.91 -1.38
CA LYS A 61 -6.74 1.09 -0.69
C LYS A 61 -7.32 1.73 0.58
N PRO A 62 -6.56 2.49 1.42
CA PRO A 62 -7.17 3.19 2.54
C PRO A 62 -8.30 4.14 2.11
N PHE A 63 -8.11 4.85 1.00
CA PHE A 63 -9.13 5.76 0.42
C PHE A 63 -10.32 4.96 -0.12
N GLN A 64 -10.07 3.81 -0.75
CA GLN A 64 -11.13 2.91 -1.22
C GLN A 64 -11.92 2.28 -0.05
N THR A 65 -11.27 1.97 1.07
CA THR A 65 -11.95 1.51 2.29
C THR A 65 -12.86 2.60 2.84
N VAL A 66 -12.37 3.84 2.95
CA VAL A 66 -13.21 4.97 3.37
C VAL A 66 -14.37 5.20 2.39
N ALA A 67 -14.16 5.02 1.09
CA ALA A 67 -15.23 5.07 0.09
C ALA A 67 -16.29 3.98 0.33
N ALA A 68 -15.88 2.75 0.63
CA ALA A 68 -16.82 1.67 0.96
C ALA A 68 -17.63 1.97 2.23
N LEU A 69 -16.98 2.51 3.27
CA LEU A 69 -17.68 2.95 4.49
C LEU A 69 -18.72 4.05 4.17
N ARG A 70 -18.37 5.04 3.34
CA ARG A 70 -19.28 6.11 2.90
C ARG A 70 -20.44 5.60 2.05
N ALA A 71 -20.24 4.54 1.28
CA ALA A 71 -21.30 3.88 0.54
C ALA A 71 -22.33 3.19 1.45
N GLY A 72 -21.96 2.90 2.71
CA GLY A 72 -22.81 2.23 3.69
C GLY A 72 -22.35 0.81 4.06
N VAL A 73 -21.12 0.42 3.70
CA VAL A 73 -20.57 -0.89 4.10
C VAL A 73 -20.19 -0.84 5.58
N GLU A 74 -20.76 -1.75 6.37
CA GLU A 74 -20.38 -1.92 7.77
C GLU A 74 -19.21 -2.92 7.90
N LEU A 75 -18.12 -2.51 8.54
CA LEU A 75 -16.92 -3.32 8.74
C LEU A 75 -16.53 -3.33 10.22
N ASP A 76 -16.22 -4.51 10.74
CA ASP A 76 -15.50 -4.68 12.00
C ASP A 76 -14.00 -4.42 11.81
N ALA A 77 -13.22 -4.47 12.89
CA ALA A 77 -11.77 -4.20 12.83
C ALA A 77 -11.02 -5.11 11.83
N PRO A 78 -11.20 -6.44 11.81
CA PRO A 78 -10.61 -7.29 10.76
C PRO A 78 -11.08 -6.92 9.36
N GLY A 79 -12.36 -6.58 9.19
CA GLY A 79 -12.94 -6.10 7.93
C GLY A 79 -12.27 -4.83 7.41
N LEU A 80 -12.06 -3.83 8.28
CA LEU A 80 -11.35 -2.59 7.95
C LEU A 80 -9.94 -2.88 7.41
N VAL A 81 -9.22 -3.80 8.04
CA VAL A 81 -7.87 -4.16 7.61
C VAL A 81 -7.87 -4.93 6.30
N ILE A 82 -8.67 -6.00 6.18
CA ILE A 82 -8.63 -6.86 4.99
C ILE A 82 -9.14 -6.17 3.72
N VAL A 83 -10.09 -5.22 3.84
CA VAL A 83 -10.53 -4.37 2.71
C VAL A 83 -9.43 -3.39 2.29
N THR A 84 -8.58 -2.98 3.23
CA THR A 84 -7.42 -2.11 2.99
C THR A 84 -6.18 -2.89 2.50
N ALA A 85 -6.19 -4.22 2.59
CA ALA A 85 -5.01 -5.06 2.47
C ALA A 85 -4.54 -5.31 1.02
N SER A 86 -3.25 -5.66 0.91
CA SER A 86 -2.71 -6.46 -0.18
C SER A 86 -2.28 -7.81 0.38
N HIS A 87 -3.24 -8.60 0.85
CA HIS A 87 -2.96 -9.76 1.67
C HIS A 87 -2.14 -10.84 0.95
N HIS A 88 -1.40 -11.65 1.71
CA HIS A 88 -0.57 -12.72 1.14
C HIS A 88 -1.30 -14.06 0.94
N GLY A 89 -2.61 -14.11 1.20
CA GLY A 89 -3.44 -15.29 0.93
C GLY A 89 -3.23 -16.43 1.94
N GLU A 90 -2.61 -16.14 3.09
CA GLU A 90 -2.57 -17.05 4.23
C GLU A 90 -3.99 -17.38 4.75
N PRO A 91 -4.22 -18.50 5.45
CA PRO A 91 -5.56 -18.93 5.87
C PRO A 91 -6.38 -17.87 6.60
N ARG A 92 -5.73 -17.09 7.49
CA ARG A 92 -6.33 -15.95 8.21
C ARG A 92 -6.84 -14.84 7.29
N HIS A 93 -6.16 -14.58 6.17
CA HIS A 93 -6.60 -13.60 5.18
C HIS A 93 -7.84 -14.09 4.47
N ILE A 94 -7.81 -15.33 3.98
CA ILE A 94 -8.94 -15.94 3.26
C ILE A 94 -10.19 -15.98 4.16
N ALA A 95 -10.03 -16.33 5.43
CA ALA A 95 -11.12 -16.29 6.40
C ALA A 95 -11.69 -14.88 6.58
N ALA A 96 -10.83 -13.85 6.68
CA ALA A 96 -11.28 -12.46 6.81
C ALA A 96 -12.01 -11.97 5.54
N VAL A 97 -11.55 -12.33 4.33
CA VAL A 97 -12.24 -11.99 3.08
C VAL A 97 -13.63 -12.63 3.03
N ARG A 98 -13.75 -13.92 3.39
CA ARG A 98 -15.05 -14.61 3.46
C ARG A 98 -16.00 -13.94 4.44
N ALA A 99 -15.50 -13.55 5.62
CA ALA A 99 -16.32 -12.86 6.61
C ALA A 99 -16.85 -11.51 6.11
N VAL A 100 -16.06 -10.76 5.33
CA VAL A 100 -16.52 -9.53 4.68
C VAL A 100 -17.56 -9.82 3.60
N LEU A 101 -17.31 -10.81 2.73
CA LEU A 101 -18.27 -11.20 1.68
C LEU A 101 -19.62 -11.62 2.28
N GLU A 102 -19.60 -12.50 3.30
CA GLU A 102 -20.81 -12.94 4.01
C GLU A 102 -21.56 -11.76 4.63
N ARG A 103 -20.85 -10.84 5.29
CA ARG A 103 -21.45 -9.65 5.91
C ARG A 103 -22.15 -8.75 4.92
N VAL A 104 -21.60 -8.59 3.71
CA VAL A 104 -22.21 -7.75 2.67
C VAL A 104 -23.25 -8.51 1.83
N GLY A 105 -23.50 -9.79 2.11
CA GLY A 105 -24.46 -10.63 1.38
C GLY A 105 -23.96 -11.11 0.01
N ALA A 106 -22.64 -11.27 -0.15
CA ALA A 106 -21.98 -11.72 -1.38
C ALA A 106 -21.23 -13.04 -1.19
N GLY A 107 -20.86 -13.68 -2.30
CA GLY A 107 -20.08 -14.93 -2.32
C GLY A 107 -18.73 -14.80 -3.02
N GLU A 108 -17.93 -15.87 -3.02
CA GLU A 108 -16.64 -15.90 -3.73
C GLU A 108 -16.80 -15.81 -5.25
N GLU A 109 -17.95 -16.24 -5.78
CA GLU A 109 -18.34 -16.19 -7.19
C GLU A 109 -18.55 -14.76 -7.70
N ASP A 110 -18.79 -13.81 -6.80
CA ASP A 110 -18.93 -12.39 -7.13
C ASP A 110 -17.56 -11.73 -7.37
N LEU A 111 -16.48 -12.32 -6.83
CA LEU A 111 -15.13 -11.80 -7.05
C LEU A 111 -14.79 -11.82 -8.55
N ARG A 112 -14.38 -10.65 -9.06
CA ARG A 112 -13.85 -10.48 -10.42
C ARG A 112 -12.33 -10.38 -10.47
N THR A 113 -11.64 -10.57 -9.33
CA THR A 113 -10.18 -10.74 -9.31
C THR A 113 -9.76 -11.91 -10.21
N PRO A 114 -8.59 -11.86 -10.88
CA PRO A 114 -8.03 -13.04 -11.53
C PRO A 114 -7.79 -14.16 -10.50
N SER A 115 -7.85 -15.41 -10.94
CA SER A 115 -7.39 -16.54 -10.14
C SER A 115 -5.87 -16.43 -9.94
N ALA A 116 -5.42 -16.49 -8.70
CA ALA A 116 -4.01 -16.38 -8.35
C ALA A 116 -3.62 -17.40 -7.27
N TRP A 117 -2.33 -17.71 -7.19
CA TRP A 117 -1.76 -18.37 -6.03
C TRP A 117 -1.59 -17.36 -4.88
N PRO A 118 -1.66 -17.79 -3.61
CA PRO A 118 -1.23 -16.96 -2.48
C PRO A 118 0.19 -16.43 -2.70
N SER A 119 0.44 -15.15 -2.39
CA SER A 119 1.80 -14.58 -2.41
C SER A 119 2.67 -15.17 -1.29
N SER A 120 2.05 -15.67 -0.21
CA SER A 120 2.73 -16.46 0.82
C SER A 120 3.19 -17.79 0.25
N ARG A 121 4.51 -18.01 0.24
CA ARG A 121 5.13 -19.25 -0.26
C ARG A 121 4.65 -20.50 0.48
N SER A 122 4.45 -20.40 1.80
CA SER A 122 3.95 -21.52 2.60
C SER A 122 2.51 -21.85 2.24
N ALA A 123 1.63 -20.85 2.19
CA ALA A 123 0.22 -21.04 1.83
C ALA A 123 0.07 -21.60 0.41
N ALA A 124 0.86 -21.11 -0.56
CA ALA A 124 0.87 -21.66 -1.91
C ALA A 124 1.34 -23.12 -1.93
N ALA A 125 2.39 -23.47 -1.18
CA ALA A 125 2.86 -24.85 -1.07
C ALA A 125 1.81 -25.78 -0.44
N ASP A 126 1.06 -25.30 0.54
CA ASP A 126 -0.01 -26.07 1.17
C ASP A 126 -1.15 -26.38 0.19
N LEU A 127 -1.55 -25.41 -0.63
CA LEU A 127 -2.53 -25.65 -1.70
C LEU A 127 -2.05 -26.69 -2.71
N VAL A 128 -0.79 -26.60 -3.14
CA VAL A 128 -0.18 -27.58 -4.06
C VAL A 128 -0.17 -28.98 -3.45
N ARG A 129 0.22 -29.12 -2.17
CA ARG A 129 0.21 -30.43 -1.46
C ARG A 129 -1.20 -31.01 -1.33
N ALA A 130 -2.20 -30.15 -1.20
CA ALA A 130 -3.61 -30.54 -1.15
C ALA A 130 -4.22 -30.86 -2.54
N GLY A 131 -3.44 -30.73 -3.63
CA GLY A 131 -3.95 -30.92 -4.99
C GLY A 131 -4.89 -29.81 -5.47
N LEU A 132 -4.85 -28.64 -4.84
CA LEU A 132 -5.67 -27.48 -5.16
C LEU A 132 -4.92 -26.52 -6.10
N GLY A 133 -5.68 -25.68 -6.82
CA GLY A 133 -5.17 -24.70 -7.77
C GLY A 133 -5.30 -23.23 -7.30
N PRO A 134 -4.92 -22.26 -8.15
CA PRO A 134 -5.12 -20.85 -7.86
C PRO A 134 -6.61 -20.49 -7.80
N THR A 135 -6.99 -19.54 -6.95
CA THR A 135 -8.38 -19.11 -6.75
C THR A 135 -8.51 -17.59 -6.75
N ARG A 136 -9.72 -17.08 -6.97
CA ARG A 136 -9.99 -15.63 -6.98
C ARG A 136 -9.81 -15.00 -5.61
N ILE A 137 -10.20 -15.71 -4.55
CA ILE A 137 -10.03 -15.26 -3.16
C ILE A 137 -8.57 -15.29 -2.69
N ALA A 138 -7.72 -16.14 -3.28
CA ALA A 138 -6.29 -16.15 -2.97
C ALA A 138 -5.54 -14.93 -3.53
N MET A 139 -6.13 -14.23 -4.50
CA MET A 139 -5.56 -13.01 -5.06
C MET A 139 -5.52 -11.89 -4.00
N ASN A 140 -4.37 -11.23 -3.87
CA ASN A 140 -4.05 -10.28 -2.80
C ASN A 140 -4.98 -9.06 -2.63
N CYS A 141 -5.79 -8.72 -3.64
CA CYS A 141 -6.78 -7.63 -3.56
C CYS A 141 -8.20 -8.14 -3.32
N SER A 142 -8.42 -9.44 -3.10
CA SER A 142 -9.78 -9.97 -2.97
C SER A 142 -10.56 -9.37 -1.80
N GLY A 143 -9.90 -9.01 -0.68
CA GLY A 143 -10.52 -8.26 0.41
C GLY A 143 -10.98 -6.85 0.02
N ASN A 144 -10.15 -6.12 -0.72
CA ASN A 144 -10.54 -4.83 -1.30
C ASN A 144 -11.71 -4.97 -2.27
N HIS A 145 -11.74 -6.04 -3.06
CA HIS A 145 -12.86 -6.36 -3.95
C HIS A 145 -14.14 -6.70 -3.17
N ALA A 146 -14.05 -7.40 -2.04
CA ALA A 146 -15.20 -7.62 -1.16
C ALA A 146 -15.78 -6.29 -0.64
N GLY A 147 -14.93 -5.31 -0.30
CA GLY A 147 -15.37 -3.96 0.03
C GLY A 147 -16.03 -3.22 -1.14
N MET A 148 -15.49 -3.34 -2.36
CA MET A 148 -16.10 -2.76 -3.57
C MET A 148 -17.44 -3.41 -3.93
N ILE A 149 -17.58 -4.73 -3.73
CA ILE A 149 -18.85 -5.46 -3.91
C ILE A 149 -19.88 -4.95 -2.90
N GLY A 150 -19.51 -4.83 -1.62
CA GLY A 150 -20.38 -4.25 -0.61
C GLY A 150 -20.81 -2.82 -0.95
N ALA A 151 -19.88 -2.00 -1.46
CA ALA A 151 -20.18 -0.63 -1.88
C ALA A 151 -21.14 -0.62 -3.09
N ALA A 152 -20.96 -1.53 -4.05
CA ALA A 152 -21.87 -1.66 -5.20
C ALA A 152 -23.29 -1.99 -4.74
N LEU A 153 -23.44 -2.96 -3.83
CA LEU A 153 -24.72 -3.35 -3.24
C LEU A 153 -25.38 -2.18 -2.49
N ALA A 154 -24.62 -1.49 -1.63
CA ALA A 154 -25.14 -0.37 -0.85
C ALA A 154 -25.55 0.84 -1.72
N LEU A 155 -24.87 1.05 -2.85
CA LEU A 155 -25.20 2.08 -3.84
C LEU A 155 -26.31 1.67 -4.83
N GLY A 156 -26.77 0.42 -4.79
CA GLY A 156 -27.78 -0.11 -5.70
C GLY A 156 -27.32 -0.24 -7.15
N VAL A 157 -26.02 -0.45 -7.39
CA VAL A 157 -25.44 -0.65 -8.73
C VAL A 157 -25.10 -2.14 -8.96
N PRO A 158 -25.08 -2.63 -10.23
CA PRO A 158 -24.86 -4.05 -10.51
C PRO A 158 -23.45 -4.52 -10.08
N VAL A 159 -23.40 -5.57 -9.25
CA VAL A 159 -22.16 -6.17 -8.76
C VAL A 159 -21.32 -6.70 -9.91
N GLU A 160 -21.91 -7.28 -10.94
CA GLU A 160 -21.18 -7.86 -12.07
C GLU A 160 -20.30 -6.86 -12.81
N SER A 161 -20.62 -5.56 -12.68
CA SER A 161 -19.95 -4.44 -13.30
C SER A 161 -19.12 -3.60 -12.33
N TYR A 162 -18.86 -4.06 -11.08
CA TYR A 162 -18.19 -3.21 -10.09
C TYR A 162 -16.76 -2.79 -10.48
N LEU A 163 -16.12 -3.48 -11.45
CA LEU A 163 -14.81 -3.12 -12.00
C LEU A 163 -14.87 -2.12 -13.16
N ASP A 164 -16.06 -1.83 -13.71
CA ASP A 164 -16.20 -0.86 -14.79
C ASP A 164 -15.77 0.52 -14.27
N PRO A 165 -14.79 1.20 -14.87
CA PRO A 165 -14.30 2.50 -14.38
C PRO A 165 -15.39 3.59 -14.30
N THR A 166 -16.53 3.42 -14.99
CA THR A 166 -17.69 4.31 -14.94
C THR A 166 -18.65 4.01 -13.78
N ASN A 167 -18.44 2.90 -13.06
CA ASN A 167 -19.25 2.51 -11.92
C ASN A 167 -19.13 3.53 -10.78
N ARG A 168 -20.24 3.79 -10.08
CA ARG A 168 -20.32 4.75 -8.98
C ARG A 168 -19.39 4.42 -7.80
N VAL A 169 -19.04 3.14 -7.61
CA VAL A 169 -18.01 2.71 -6.63
C VAL A 169 -16.68 3.44 -6.86
N HIS A 170 -16.27 3.58 -8.12
CA HIS A 170 -15.02 4.22 -8.50
C HIS A 170 -15.09 5.74 -8.51
N ALA A 171 -16.26 6.31 -8.84
CA ALA A 171 -16.49 7.74 -8.67
C ALA A 171 -16.36 8.16 -7.19
N LEU A 172 -16.97 7.39 -6.27
CA LEU A 172 -16.86 7.65 -4.84
C LEU A 172 -15.43 7.49 -4.33
N ALA A 173 -14.70 6.46 -4.78
CA ALA A 173 -13.28 6.32 -4.46
C ALA A 173 -12.45 7.52 -4.97
N ALA A 174 -12.72 8.02 -6.17
CA ALA A 174 -12.04 9.19 -6.71
C ALA A 174 -12.38 10.48 -5.94
N GLU A 175 -13.61 10.64 -5.44
CA GLU A 175 -14.01 11.73 -4.55
C GLU A 175 -13.22 11.69 -3.23
N VAL A 176 -13.11 10.52 -2.61
CA VAL A 176 -12.33 10.36 -1.37
C VAL A 176 -10.85 10.66 -1.60
N VAL A 177 -10.26 10.17 -2.71
CA VAL A 177 -8.88 10.50 -3.07
C VAL A 177 -8.74 12.01 -3.26
N HIS A 178 -9.66 12.65 -3.98
CA HIS A 178 -9.59 14.09 -4.21
C HIS A 178 -9.69 14.91 -2.92
N GLU A 179 -10.60 14.53 -2.03
CA GLU A 179 -10.82 15.19 -0.74
C GLU A 179 -9.55 15.19 0.12
N TYR A 180 -8.94 14.02 0.30
CA TYR A 180 -7.80 13.90 1.23
C TYR A 180 -6.48 14.30 0.59
N THR A 181 -6.28 14.08 -0.71
CA THR A 181 -5.01 14.42 -1.39
C THR A 181 -4.98 15.86 -1.91
N GLY A 182 -6.16 16.50 -2.10
CA GLY A 182 -6.32 17.76 -2.82
C GLY A 182 -6.08 17.66 -4.34
N ALA A 183 -5.66 16.48 -4.84
CA ALA A 183 -5.37 16.25 -6.24
C ALA A 183 -6.49 15.46 -6.90
N ARG A 184 -6.89 15.84 -8.12
CA ARG A 184 -7.81 15.02 -8.91
C ARG A 184 -7.05 13.81 -9.46
N PRO A 185 -7.56 12.58 -9.31
CA PRO A 185 -6.96 11.41 -9.95
C PRO A 185 -6.86 11.59 -11.47
N GLN A 186 -5.71 11.26 -12.06
CA GLN A 186 -5.40 11.43 -13.48
C GLN A 186 -5.03 10.09 -14.13
N HIS A 187 -4.92 10.04 -15.46
CA HIS A 187 -4.47 8.87 -16.22
C HIS A 187 -5.13 7.56 -15.76
N PRO A 188 -6.42 7.33 -16.08
CA PRO A 188 -7.06 6.06 -15.73
C PRO A 188 -6.33 4.90 -16.42
N GLY A 189 -6.01 3.87 -15.65
CA GLY A 189 -5.44 2.61 -16.12
C GLY A 189 -6.13 1.41 -15.47
N THR A 190 -5.70 0.21 -15.84
CA THR A 190 -6.20 -1.04 -15.25
C THR A 190 -5.11 -1.68 -14.40
N ASP A 191 -5.46 -2.02 -13.16
CA ASP A 191 -4.59 -2.70 -12.20
C ASP A 191 -4.52 -4.21 -12.48
N GLY A 192 -3.59 -4.91 -11.85
CA GLY A 192 -3.44 -6.37 -12.00
C GLY A 192 -4.64 -7.13 -11.44
N CYS A 193 -5.44 -6.47 -10.59
CA CYS A 193 -6.71 -7.01 -10.13
C CYS A 193 -7.88 -6.89 -11.10
N GLY A 194 -7.70 -6.17 -12.21
CA GLY A 194 -8.76 -5.82 -13.15
C GLY A 194 -9.53 -4.55 -12.79
N GLY A 195 -9.34 -4.00 -11.58
CA GLY A 195 -9.93 -2.73 -11.18
C GLY A 195 -9.17 -1.53 -11.73
N PRO A 196 -9.81 -0.35 -11.80
CA PRO A 196 -9.17 0.87 -12.25
C PRO A 196 -8.13 1.39 -11.24
N VAL A 197 -7.10 2.04 -11.79
CA VAL A 197 -6.08 2.77 -11.03
C VAL A 197 -5.88 4.15 -11.65
N TRP A 198 -5.51 5.12 -10.83
CA TRP A 198 -5.24 6.49 -11.26
C TRP A 198 -3.93 6.99 -10.70
N ALA A 199 -3.31 7.89 -11.44
CA ALA A 199 -2.11 8.58 -11.03
C ALA A 199 -2.44 9.82 -10.18
N VAL A 200 -1.61 10.09 -9.19
CA VAL A 200 -1.63 11.31 -8.37
C VAL A 200 -0.20 11.80 -8.13
N PRO A 201 0.00 13.10 -7.85
CA PRO A 201 1.31 13.60 -7.41
C PRO A 201 1.78 12.90 -6.14
N LEU A 202 3.07 12.57 -6.04
CA LEU A 202 3.62 11.88 -4.87
C LEU A 202 3.40 12.66 -3.56
N VAL A 203 3.58 13.98 -3.58
CA VAL A 203 3.30 14.84 -2.41
C VAL A 203 1.83 14.85 -2.01
N ALA A 204 0.91 14.76 -2.98
CA ALA A 204 -0.52 14.71 -2.71
C ALA A 204 -0.90 13.41 -2.02
N LEU A 205 -0.23 12.30 -2.37
CA LEU A 205 -0.39 11.01 -1.69
C LEU A 205 0.05 11.07 -0.22
N ALA A 206 1.22 11.65 0.07
CA ALA A 206 1.69 11.81 1.46
C ALA A 206 0.73 12.67 2.30
N ARG A 207 0.26 13.80 1.76
CA ARG A 207 -0.77 14.65 2.40
C ARG A 207 -2.07 13.89 2.65
N GLY A 208 -2.49 13.10 1.66
CA GLY A 208 -3.68 12.26 1.78
C GLY A 208 -3.58 11.25 2.92
N TYR A 209 -2.41 10.65 3.15
CA TYR A 209 -2.20 9.75 4.29
C TYR A 209 -2.31 10.46 5.63
N ALA A 210 -1.65 11.62 5.79
CA ALA A 210 -1.76 12.41 7.01
C ALA A 210 -3.21 12.79 7.32
N ALA A 211 -3.92 13.33 6.32
CA ALA A 211 -5.31 13.77 6.48
C ALA A 211 -6.30 12.61 6.69
N LEU A 212 -6.18 11.52 5.93
CA LEU A 212 -7.11 10.38 6.00
C LEU A 212 -7.02 9.67 7.35
N PHE A 213 -5.82 9.37 7.83
CA PHE A 213 -5.69 8.64 9.10
C PHE A 213 -5.93 9.52 10.33
N SER A 214 -5.77 10.84 10.21
CA SER A 214 -6.27 11.78 11.21
C SER A 214 -7.81 11.78 11.27
N ALA A 215 -8.49 11.71 10.13
CA ALA A 215 -9.96 11.71 10.06
C ALA A 215 -10.59 10.35 10.39
N HIS A 216 -9.85 9.25 10.21
CA HIS A 216 -10.32 7.87 10.40
C HIS A 216 -9.47 7.09 11.44
N PRO A 217 -9.45 7.51 12.71
CA PRO A 217 -8.60 6.90 13.74
C PRO A 217 -8.96 5.42 14.02
N ALA A 218 -10.21 5.01 13.80
CA ALA A 218 -10.61 3.61 13.94
C ALA A 218 -9.94 2.70 12.89
N LEU A 219 -9.78 3.19 11.65
CA LEU A 219 -9.05 2.47 10.60
C LEU A 219 -7.55 2.38 10.95
N ALA A 220 -6.96 3.48 11.42
CA ALA A 220 -5.57 3.51 11.88
C ALA A 220 -5.33 2.50 13.02
N ALA A 221 -6.21 2.51 14.02
CA ALA A 221 -6.15 1.59 15.16
C ALA A 221 -6.30 0.12 14.72
N ALA A 222 -7.23 -0.19 13.81
CA ALA A 222 -7.41 -1.54 13.30
C ALA A 222 -6.16 -2.05 12.57
N ILE A 223 -5.52 -1.22 11.73
CA ILE A 223 -4.30 -1.59 11.01
C ILE A 223 -3.12 -1.84 11.98
N ARG A 224 -2.94 -0.97 12.98
CA ARG A 224 -1.91 -1.16 14.03
C ARG A 224 -2.13 -2.42 14.85
N ALA A 225 -3.39 -2.72 15.17
CA ALA A 225 -3.75 -3.89 15.95
C ALA A 225 -3.53 -5.21 15.19
N ASP A 226 -3.55 -5.20 13.85
CA ASP A 226 -3.31 -6.39 13.05
C ASP A 226 -2.38 -6.18 11.83
N PRO A 227 -1.07 -6.00 12.06
CA PRO A 227 -0.08 -5.75 11.00
C PRO A 227 0.03 -6.91 10.01
N VAL A 228 -0.24 -8.15 10.42
CA VAL A 228 -0.11 -9.31 9.53
C VAL A 228 -1.27 -9.35 8.55
N LEU A 229 -2.49 -8.93 8.94
CA LEU A 229 -3.66 -9.01 8.04
C LEU A 229 -3.56 -8.04 6.86
N ILE A 230 -2.82 -6.93 7.00
CA ILE A 230 -2.71 -5.90 5.96
C ILE A 230 -1.78 -6.31 4.80
N ASP A 231 -0.69 -7.03 5.09
CA ASP A 231 0.40 -7.27 4.13
C ASP A 231 1.09 -8.64 4.27
N GLY A 232 0.63 -9.51 5.19
CA GLY A 232 1.19 -10.85 5.39
C GLY A 232 2.38 -10.91 6.34
N THR A 233 2.79 -12.13 6.66
CA THR A 233 3.79 -12.38 7.70
C THR A 233 5.20 -11.96 7.26
N GLY A 234 5.87 -11.15 8.07
CA GLY A 234 7.31 -10.85 7.92
C GLY A 234 7.67 -9.86 6.82
N THR A 235 6.68 -9.21 6.18
CA THR A 235 6.98 -8.18 5.17
C THR A 235 7.54 -6.90 5.82
N PRO A 236 8.25 -6.05 5.06
CA PRO A 236 8.70 -4.76 5.57
C PRO A 236 7.57 -3.89 6.13
N THR A 237 6.38 -3.93 5.54
CA THR A 237 5.21 -3.16 6.01
C THR A 237 4.69 -3.69 7.33
N THR A 238 4.46 -4.99 7.44
CA THR A 238 4.03 -5.65 8.68
C THR A 238 5.00 -5.37 9.82
N ARG A 239 6.31 -5.43 9.53
CA ARG A 239 7.37 -5.10 10.50
C ARG A 239 7.31 -3.63 10.90
N ALA A 240 7.24 -2.71 9.94
CA ALA A 240 7.20 -1.28 10.22
C ALA A 240 6.02 -0.91 11.13
N ILE A 241 4.82 -1.42 10.83
CA ILE A 241 3.64 -1.20 11.67
C ILE A 241 3.85 -1.80 13.06
N GLY A 242 4.31 -3.05 13.14
CA GLY A 242 4.45 -3.77 14.41
C GLY A 242 5.57 -3.27 15.32
N THR A 243 6.62 -2.64 14.79
CA THR A 243 7.79 -2.21 15.59
C THR A 243 7.93 -0.70 15.72
N LEU A 244 7.28 0.09 14.85
CA LEU A 244 7.42 1.56 14.82
C LEU A 244 6.09 2.29 15.09
N ASP A 245 5.00 1.55 15.30
CA ASP A 245 3.63 2.07 15.54
C ASP A 245 3.09 2.99 14.42
N VAL A 246 3.68 2.91 13.23
CA VAL A 246 3.19 3.60 12.04
C VAL A 246 1.98 2.86 11.45
N VAL A 247 1.13 3.57 10.71
CA VAL A 247 0.23 2.93 9.74
C VAL A 247 0.90 2.98 8.38
N ALA A 248 1.09 1.85 7.73
CA ALA A 248 1.81 1.76 6.46
C ALA A 248 1.06 0.90 5.42
N LYS A 249 1.33 1.16 4.14
CA LYS A 249 0.76 0.39 3.04
C LYS A 249 1.68 0.39 1.83
N ILE A 250 1.94 -0.80 1.29
CA ILE A 250 2.61 -0.95 -0.01
C ILE A 250 1.69 -0.56 -1.17
N GLY A 251 2.30 -0.03 -2.21
CA GLY A 251 1.80 -0.03 -3.58
C GLY A 251 2.77 -0.81 -4.47
N ALA A 252 2.23 -1.68 -5.33
CA ALA A 252 3.01 -2.40 -6.33
C ALA A 252 3.84 -1.43 -7.20
N GLU A 253 4.89 -1.94 -7.84
CA GLU A 253 5.83 -1.13 -8.61
C GLU A 253 6.51 -0.06 -7.74
N GLY A 254 6.94 -0.44 -6.53
CA GLY A 254 7.86 0.35 -5.71
C GLY A 254 7.25 1.63 -5.17
N VAL A 255 6.04 1.57 -4.62
CA VAL A 255 5.44 2.65 -3.83
C VAL A 255 5.31 2.20 -2.38
N TRP A 256 5.64 3.08 -1.45
CA TRP A 256 5.38 2.85 -0.02
C TRP A 256 4.95 4.14 0.65
N CYS A 257 3.93 4.05 1.48
CA CYS A 257 3.40 5.19 2.22
C CYS A 257 3.19 4.80 3.68
N ALA A 258 3.45 5.74 4.58
CA ALA A 258 3.16 5.57 6.00
C ALA A 258 2.83 6.89 6.69
N VAL A 259 2.16 6.78 7.83
CA VAL A 259 1.90 7.88 8.77
C VAL A 259 2.31 7.44 10.18
N ALA A 260 3.09 8.29 10.85
CA ALA A 260 3.56 8.09 12.20
C ALA A 260 2.50 8.47 13.25
N PRO A 261 2.69 8.11 14.53
CA PRO A 261 1.72 8.42 15.60
C PRO A 261 1.40 9.92 15.74
N ASP A 262 2.36 10.80 15.45
CA ASP A 262 2.20 12.24 15.50
C ASP A 262 1.44 12.84 14.29
N GLY A 263 1.18 12.03 13.25
CA GLY A 263 0.55 12.45 12.00
C GLY A 263 1.52 12.80 10.88
N THR A 264 2.83 12.77 11.11
CA THR A 264 3.84 12.96 10.06
C THR A 264 3.76 11.80 9.06
N ALA A 265 3.68 12.11 7.77
CA ALA A 265 3.48 11.11 6.73
C ALA A 265 4.60 11.15 5.68
N VAL A 266 4.87 9.98 5.09
CA VAL A 266 5.87 9.79 4.04
C VAL A 266 5.26 9.08 2.85
N ALA A 267 5.67 9.47 1.64
CA ALA A 267 5.43 8.70 0.42
C ALA A 267 6.75 8.55 -0.35
N VAL A 268 7.02 7.32 -0.79
CA VAL A 268 8.24 6.94 -1.53
C VAL A 268 7.85 6.24 -2.83
N LYS A 269 8.52 6.59 -3.93
CA LYS A 269 8.48 5.88 -5.21
C LYS A 269 9.90 5.54 -5.66
N ALA A 270 10.22 4.25 -5.79
CA ALA A 270 11.42 3.77 -6.46
C ALA A 270 11.12 3.50 -7.94
N LEU A 271 11.94 4.00 -8.87
CA LEU A 271 11.66 3.95 -10.31
C LEU A 271 11.74 2.53 -10.89
N ASP A 272 12.57 1.67 -10.30
CA ASP A 272 12.75 0.26 -10.67
C ASP A 272 11.69 -0.69 -10.08
N GLY A 273 10.74 -0.14 -9.32
CA GLY A 273 9.65 -0.89 -8.71
C GLY A 273 10.04 -1.70 -7.45
N ALA A 274 11.25 -1.52 -6.91
CA ALA A 274 11.75 -2.34 -5.81
C ALA A 274 11.13 -2.01 -4.44
N GLU A 275 10.31 -2.92 -3.90
CA GLU A 275 9.66 -2.76 -2.59
C GLU A 275 10.67 -2.68 -1.44
N ARG A 276 11.73 -3.51 -1.46
CA ARG A 276 12.74 -3.58 -0.38
C ARG A 276 13.38 -2.23 -0.06
N ALA A 277 13.52 -1.37 -1.07
CA ALA A 277 14.13 -0.06 -0.91
C ALA A 277 13.13 0.94 -0.32
N THR A 278 11.89 0.92 -0.78
CA THR A 278 10.90 1.94 -0.43
C THR A 278 10.52 1.98 1.05
N ALA A 279 10.35 0.82 1.70
CA ALA A 279 10.06 0.77 3.14
C ALA A 279 11.25 1.25 3.97
N ALA A 280 12.47 0.84 3.63
CA ALA A 280 13.69 1.27 4.31
C ALA A 280 13.90 2.80 4.20
N VAL A 281 13.73 3.35 2.99
CA VAL A 281 13.80 4.80 2.75
C VAL A 281 12.71 5.54 3.54
N GLY A 282 11.47 5.05 3.53
CA GLY A 282 10.38 5.68 4.27
C GLY A 282 10.61 5.71 5.78
N VAL A 283 11.10 4.60 6.36
CA VAL A 283 11.45 4.53 7.79
C VAL A 283 12.59 5.49 8.14
N ALA A 284 13.66 5.51 7.34
CA ALA A 284 14.79 6.41 7.57
C ALA A 284 14.35 7.89 7.55
N LEU A 285 13.48 8.26 6.60
CA LEU A 285 12.98 9.62 6.47
C LEU A 285 12.04 10.03 7.62
N LEU A 286 11.19 9.12 8.10
CA LEU A 286 10.37 9.37 9.29
C LEU A 286 11.23 9.55 10.55
N ALA A 287 12.28 8.75 10.70
CA ALA A 287 13.22 8.88 11.81
C ALA A 287 14.00 10.19 11.75
N ALA A 288 14.48 10.58 10.55
CA ALA A 288 15.16 11.86 10.32
C ALA A 288 14.25 13.07 10.61
N ALA A 289 12.94 12.94 10.40
CA ALA A 289 11.95 13.95 10.77
C ALA A 289 11.60 13.96 12.27
N GLY A 290 12.12 13.01 13.05
CA GLY A 290 11.82 12.86 14.49
C GLY A 290 10.41 12.31 14.78
N ALA A 291 9.75 11.72 13.78
CA ALA A 291 8.36 11.26 13.89
C ALA A 291 8.21 9.85 14.49
N ILE A 292 9.31 9.09 14.53
CA ILE A 292 9.38 7.75 15.11
C ILE A 292 10.64 7.62 15.97
N ASP A 293 10.66 6.61 16.84
CA ASP A 293 11.82 6.30 17.66
C ASP A 293 13.03 5.91 16.82
N GLY A 294 14.16 6.60 17.03
CA GLY A 294 15.37 6.43 16.24
C GLY A 294 16.04 5.07 16.46
N GLU A 295 16.04 4.54 17.68
CA GLU A 295 16.62 3.24 17.99
C GLU A 295 15.81 2.10 17.33
N ALA A 296 14.48 2.19 17.37
CA ALA A 296 13.60 1.26 16.68
C ALA A 296 13.77 1.34 15.16
N ALA A 297 13.95 2.54 14.60
CA ALA A 297 14.23 2.72 13.17
C ALA A 297 15.58 2.10 12.77
N ASP A 298 16.63 2.30 13.57
CA ASP A 298 17.94 1.68 13.35
C ASP A 298 17.85 0.16 13.40
N ALA A 299 17.12 -0.40 14.37
CA ALA A 299 16.85 -1.83 14.45
C ALA A 299 16.09 -2.36 13.23
N PHE A 300 15.10 -1.59 12.72
CA PHE A 300 14.38 -1.95 11.51
C PHE A 300 15.31 -2.05 10.29
N LEU A 301 16.23 -1.09 10.14
CA LEU A 301 17.20 -0.98 9.04
C LEU A 301 18.37 -2.00 9.16
N ALA A 302 18.69 -2.45 10.37
CA ALA A 302 19.68 -3.47 10.66
C ALA A 302 19.17 -4.91 10.44
N ASP A 303 17.87 -5.09 10.16
CA ASP A 303 17.27 -6.41 10.01
C ASP A 303 17.85 -7.23 8.85
N ARG A 304 17.83 -8.56 9.02
CA ARG A 304 18.41 -9.51 8.07
C ARG A 304 17.70 -9.53 6.70
N SER A 305 16.45 -9.08 6.61
CA SER A 305 15.73 -8.95 5.33
C SER A 305 16.36 -7.94 4.37
N LEU A 306 17.17 -7.00 4.89
CA LEU A 306 17.93 -6.04 4.09
C LEU A 306 19.38 -6.49 3.83
N ALA A 307 19.81 -7.61 4.43
CA ALA A 307 21.13 -8.18 4.23
C ALA A 307 21.26 -8.83 2.85
N VAL A 308 22.41 -8.66 2.23
CA VAL A 308 22.84 -9.38 1.03
C VAL A 308 23.64 -10.59 1.48
N LEU A 309 23.15 -11.79 1.17
CA LEU A 309 23.80 -13.03 1.57
C LEU A 309 24.68 -13.62 0.46
N GLY A 310 25.79 -14.25 0.88
CA GLY A 310 26.66 -15.09 0.06
C GLY A 310 27.00 -16.36 0.83
N GLY A 311 26.58 -17.53 0.33
CA GLY A 311 26.76 -18.81 1.04
C GLY A 311 26.07 -18.87 2.42
N GLY A 312 25.07 -18.02 2.66
CA GLY A 312 24.36 -17.92 3.95
C GLY A 312 24.93 -16.89 4.93
N ALA A 313 26.12 -16.35 4.67
CA ALA A 313 26.73 -15.26 5.44
C ALA A 313 26.36 -13.89 4.86
N GLU A 314 26.24 -12.87 5.70
CA GLU A 314 26.07 -11.48 5.25
C GLU A 314 27.36 -10.98 4.61
N VAL A 315 27.28 -10.57 3.34
CA VAL A 315 28.39 -10.01 2.56
C VAL A 315 28.14 -8.56 2.17
N GLY A 316 27.00 -7.99 2.55
CA GLY A 316 26.62 -6.62 2.22
C GLY A 316 25.18 -6.36 2.61
N ARG A 317 24.63 -5.21 2.23
CA ARG A 317 23.33 -4.73 2.72
C ARG A 317 22.76 -3.63 1.84
N LEU A 318 21.44 -3.44 1.91
CA LEU A 318 20.79 -2.24 1.43
C LEU A 318 21.01 -1.07 2.39
N ARG A 319 21.60 0.03 1.90
CA ARG A 319 21.88 1.26 2.64
C ARG A 319 21.06 2.40 2.08
N VAL A 320 20.34 3.13 2.93
CA VAL A 320 19.61 4.34 2.55
C VAL A 320 20.60 5.49 2.33
N LEU A 321 20.33 6.33 1.34
CA LEU A 321 21.20 7.45 0.92
C LEU A 321 20.61 8.84 1.21
N VAL A 322 19.35 8.89 1.63
CA VAL A 322 18.56 10.11 1.87
C VAL A 322 18.14 10.25 3.33
#